data_AF-A0A168PNM9-F1
#
_entry.id   AF-A0A168PNM9-F1
#
_cell.length_a   1.000
_cell.length_b   1.000
_cell.length_c   1.000
_cell.angle_alpha   90.00
_cell.angle_beta   90.00
_cell.angle_gamma   90.00
#
_symmetry.space_group_name_H-M   'P 1'
#
loop_
_entity.id
_entity.type
_entity.pdbx_description
1 polymer ?
#
loop_
_entity_poly.entity_id
_entity_poly.type
_entity_poly.pdbx_seq_one_letter_code
_entity_poly.pdbx_strand_id
1 'polypeptide(L)'
;MAQSQKDSPLINKDHHDGNGFRNPWASFTDQGFINTVKAIGGMRLSNVVKQAREEDFPEKVDVDWELLRNNTTDKDGKVVVTWLGHACALVQINGYNVLFDPIFSCRCSPVQFAGPKRYTETPCDFEDLPTIDAVVISHNHYDHLDLGTIQLLAKKNSNTRFFVPLGNKDCPRWFMSNIHCSPEDAVRIHEDVRSKHSIGIHWGTFALTDEPVEEPPKLLKLALEKRGHSNDDFNVLKLGESYVVNSA
;
A
#
# COMPACT_ATOMS: atom_id res chain seq x y z
N MET A 1 52.49 -5.13 9.79
CA MET A 1 52.30 -3.77 10.35
C MET A 1 51.08 -3.18 9.67
N ALA A 2 50.08 -2.83 10.47
CA ALA A 2 48.83 -2.25 10.03
C ALA A 2 49.03 -0.77 9.65
N GLN A 3 48.47 -0.35 8.53
CA GLN A 3 48.20 1.06 8.27
C GLN A 3 46.71 1.22 8.03
N SER A 4 46.11 2.00 8.92
CA SER A 4 44.70 2.35 8.91
C SER A 4 44.41 3.29 7.75
N GLN A 5 43.49 2.92 6.86
CA GLN A 5 42.82 3.91 6.02
C GLN A 5 41.65 4.47 6.80
N LYS A 6 41.86 5.67 7.33
CA LYS A 6 40.83 6.52 7.94
C LYS A 6 40.22 7.40 6.86
N ASP A 7 38.89 7.44 6.91
CA ASP A 7 38.03 8.59 6.62
C ASP A 7 37.89 8.99 5.13
N SER A 8 36.91 8.37 4.47
CA SER A 8 36.17 9.03 3.39
C SER A 8 35.45 10.26 3.97
N PRO A 9 35.41 11.41 3.28
CA PRO A 9 34.75 12.60 3.79
C PRO A 9 33.24 12.32 3.87
N LEU A 10 32.75 12.09 5.09
CA LEU A 10 31.34 12.01 5.38
C LEU A 10 30.72 13.36 5.00
N ILE A 11 29.90 13.31 3.95
CA ILE A 11 28.93 14.32 3.54
C ILE A 11 28.35 14.96 4.79
N ASN A 12 28.42 16.29 4.91
CA ASN A 12 27.81 17.04 6.01
C ASN A 12 26.34 16.61 6.16
N LYS A 13 26.01 15.90 7.24
CA LYS A 13 24.67 15.36 7.45
C LYS A 13 23.86 16.41 8.22
N ASP A 14 23.26 17.36 7.52
CA ASP A 14 22.35 18.38 8.08
C ASP A 14 21.15 17.79 8.85
N HIS A 15 20.98 16.47 8.79
CA HIS A 15 19.97 15.67 9.46
C HIS A 15 20.48 14.96 10.74
N HIS A 16 21.70 15.22 11.20
CA HIS A 16 22.25 14.67 12.45
C HIS A 16 22.93 15.76 13.29
N ASP A 17 22.32 16.13 14.42
CA ASP A 17 22.82 17.18 15.32
C ASP A 17 23.64 16.63 16.53
N GLY A 18 24.18 15.42 16.39
CA GLY A 18 25.01 14.77 17.41
C GLY A 18 24.23 14.03 18.50
N ASN A 19 22.91 14.24 18.65
CA ASN A 19 22.05 13.50 19.57
C ASN A 19 21.05 12.56 18.88
N GLY A 20 20.98 12.54 17.55
CA GLY A 20 20.09 11.66 16.81
C GLY A 20 19.88 12.11 15.37
N PHE A 21 18.88 11.52 14.72
CA PHE A 21 18.38 11.99 13.42
C PHE A 21 17.36 13.11 13.65
N ARG A 22 17.55 14.26 13.02
CA ARG A 22 16.61 15.38 13.04
C ARG A 22 16.16 15.67 11.61
N ASN A 23 14.85 15.61 11.37
CA ASN A 23 14.29 15.90 10.06
C ASN A 23 14.49 17.41 9.75
N PRO A 24 15.24 17.78 8.69
CA PRO A 24 15.62 19.16 8.43
C PRO A 24 14.54 19.95 7.67
N TRP A 25 13.46 19.30 7.23
CA TRP A 25 12.46 19.93 6.38
C TRP A 25 11.50 20.79 7.20
N ALA A 26 11.21 22.00 6.72
CA ALA A 26 10.29 22.94 7.38
C ALA A 26 8.84 22.40 7.52
N SER A 27 8.49 21.35 6.76
CA SER A 27 7.22 20.61 6.89
C SER A 27 7.16 19.72 8.13
N PHE A 28 8.30 19.39 8.74
CA PHE A 28 8.37 18.62 9.98
C PHE A 28 8.15 19.56 11.17
N THR A 29 7.10 19.30 11.93
CA THR A 29 6.82 19.98 13.20
C THR A 29 6.88 18.96 14.33
N ASP A 30 7.59 19.29 15.39
CA ASP A 30 7.65 18.43 16.58
C ASP A 30 6.28 18.46 17.28
N GLN A 31 5.54 17.37 17.13
CA GLN A 31 4.20 17.19 17.69
C GLN A 31 4.37 16.77 19.16
N GLY A 32 4.81 17.70 20.01
CA GLY A 32 4.84 17.47 21.46
C GLY A 32 3.45 17.13 21.99
N PHE A 33 3.39 16.44 23.14
CA PHE A 33 2.15 15.88 23.72
C PHE A 33 0.96 16.86 23.78
N ILE A 34 1.23 18.15 24.04
CA ILE A 34 0.22 19.22 24.08
C ILE A 34 -0.37 19.52 22.69
N ASN A 35 0.46 19.47 21.63
CA ASN A 35 0.02 19.67 20.25
C ASN A 35 -0.78 18.46 19.74
N THR A 36 -0.45 17.24 20.16
CA THR A 36 -1.25 16.04 19.88
C THR A 36 -2.63 16.13 20.53
N VAL A 37 -2.71 16.53 21.81
CA VAL A 37 -3.99 16.73 22.51
C VAL A 37 -4.80 17.87 21.88
N LYS A 38 -4.16 18.97 21.47
CA LYS A 38 -4.81 20.07 20.73
C LYS A 38 -5.27 19.64 19.33
N ALA A 39 -4.52 18.80 18.61
CA ALA A 39 -4.91 18.29 17.31
C ALA A 39 -6.14 17.37 17.42
N ILE A 40 -6.15 16.48 18.42
CA ILE A 40 -7.28 15.61 18.74
C ILE A 40 -8.51 16.43 19.17
N GLY A 41 -8.33 17.44 20.02
CA GLY A 41 -9.41 18.34 20.46
C GLY A 41 -9.91 19.27 19.35
N GLY A 42 -9.01 19.73 18.46
CA GLY A 42 -9.30 20.59 17.32
C GLY A 42 -10.02 19.86 16.19
N MET A 43 -9.67 18.59 15.92
CA MET A 43 -10.40 17.74 14.97
C MET A 43 -11.84 17.48 15.43
N ARG A 44 -12.10 17.42 16.74
CA ARG A 44 -13.47 17.29 17.28
C ARG A 44 -14.30 18.57 17.17
N LEU A 45 -13.67 19.74 17.10
CA LEU A 45 -14.34 21.05 17.05
C LEU A 45 -14.45 21.60 15.61
N SER A 46 -13.60 21.14 14.71
CA SER A 46 -13.68 21.50 13.30
C SER A 46 -14.72 20.64 12.59
N ASN A 47 -15.91 21.20 12.38
CA ASN A 47 -16.82 20.82 11.27
C ASN A 47 -16.17 21.12 9.91
N VAL A 48 -14.92 20.73 9.71
CA VAL A 48 -14.09 21.07 8.56
C VAL A 48 -13.72 19.78 7.85
N VAL A 49 -14.74 19.06 7.40
CA VAL A 49 -14.67 18.56 6.03
C VAL A 49 -14.80 19.83 5.19
N LYS A 50 -13.69 20.47 4.82
CA LYS A 50 -13.73 21.49 3.75
C LYS A 50 -14.35 20.77 2.55
N GLN A 51 -15.59 21.11 2.21
CA GLN A 51 -16.21 20.65 0.99
C GLN A 51 -15.33 21.16 -0.14
N ALA A 52 -14.67 20.25 -0.85
CA ALA A 52 -13.79 20.62 -1.96
C ALA A 52 -14.63 21.33 -3.03
N ARG A 53 -14.12 22.45 -3.57
CA ARG A 53 -14.79 23.20 -4.63
C ARG A 53 -14.37 22.61 -5.97
N GLU A 54 -15.29 22.52 -6.92
CA GLU A 54 -15.03 21.90 -8.23
C GLU A 54 -13.89 22.60 -8.99
N GLU A 55 -13.73 23.92 -8.81
CA GLU A 55 -12.64 24.72 -9.36
C GLU A 55 -11.24 24.32 -8.85
N ASP A 56 -11.17 23.64 -7.70
CA ASP A 56 -9.92 23.17 -7.10
C ASP A 56 -9.62 21.70 -7.48
N PHE A 57 -10.47 21.06 -8.30
CA PHE A 57 -10.26 19.65 -8.69
C PHE A 57 -9.11 19.52 -9.69
N PRO A 58 -8.34 18.42 -9.62
CA PRO A 58 -7.35 18.13 -10.66
C PRO A 58 -8.01 17.97 -12.02
N GLU A 59 -7.31 18.40 -13.08
CA GLU A 59 -7.77 18.21 -14.46
C GLU A 59 -7.98 16.72 -14.76
N LYS A 60 -9.13 16.38 -15.33
CA LYS A 60 -9.46 15.01 -15.76
C LYS A 60 -9.12 14.87 -17.24
N VAL A 61 -8.25 13.92 -17.56
CA VAL A 61 -7.90 13.52 -18.93
C VAL A 61 -8.43 12.12 -19.17
N ASP A 62 -8.96 11.87 -20.37
CA ASP A 62 -9.39 10.53 -20.76
C ASP A 62 -8.21 9.56 -20.82
N VAL A 63 -8.45 8.31 -20.43
CA VAL A 63 -7.42 7.28 -20.46
C VAL A 63 -7.07 6.94 -21.91
N ASP A 64 -5.77 7.00 -22.24
CA ASP A 64 -5.26 6.61 -23.56
C ASP A 64 -5.21 5.08 -23.70
N TRP A 65 -6.34 4.50 -24.13
CA TRP A 65 -6.48 3.05 -24.30
C TRP A 65 -5.63 2.49 -25.44
N GLU A 66 -5.27 3.30 -26.43
CA GLU A 66 -4.42 2.86 -27.53
C GLU A 66 -2.99 2.65 -27.03
N LEU A 67 -2.46 3.62 -26.27
CA LEU A 67 -1.18 3.49 -25.58
C LEU A 67 -1.14 2.27 -24.66
N LEU A 68 -2.17 2.08 -23.82
CA LEU A 68 -2.21 0.97 -22.87
C LEU A 68 -2.24 -0.40 -23.56
N ARG A 69 -3.02 -0.54 -24.64
CA ARG A 69 -3.09 -1.80 -25.41
C ARG A 69 -1.76 -2.10 -26.10
N ASN A 70 -1.18 -1.09 -26.77
CA ASN A 70 0.08 -1.24 -27.50
C ASN A 70 1.23 -1.60 -26.56
N ASN A 71 1.31 -0.99 -25.37
CA ASN A 71 2.38 -1.27 -24.40
C ASN A 71 2.23 -2.62 -23.70
N THR A 72 1.03 -3.22 -23.71
CA THR A 72 0.83 -4.61 -23.24
C THR A 72 1.42 -5.60 -24.24
N THR A 73 1.31 -5.30 -25.54
CA THR A 73 1.77 -6.19 -26.62
C THR A 73 3.23 -5.98 -26.99
N ASP A 74 3.72 -4.75 -26.86
CA ASP A 74 5.04 -4.36 -27.35
C ASP A 74 6.06 -4.34 -26.21
N LYS A 75 6.97 -5.32 -26.21
CA LYS A 75 8.00 -5.50 -25.16
C LYS A 75 9.23 -4.62 -25.39
N ASP A 76 9.01 -3.42 -25.93
CA ASP A 76 10.01 -2.41 -26.27
C ASP A 76 10.83 -1.87 -25.07
N GLY A 77 10.57 -2.36 -23.84
CA GLY A 77 11.20 -1.89 -22.61
C GLY A 77 10.66 -0.57 -22.09
N LYS A 78 9.57 -0.05 -22.67
CA LYS A 78 8.88 1.16 -22.21
C LYS A 78 8.10 0.86 -20.92
N VAL A 79 8.11 1.84 -20.01
CA VAL A 79 7.29 1.84 -18.80
C VAL A 79 6.20 2.89 -18.98
N VAL A 80 4.94 2.47 -18.93
CA VAL A 80 3.77 3.36 -19.02
C VAL A 80 3.09 3.43 -17.66
N VAL A 81 2.77 4.63 -17.20
CA VAL A 81 2.10 4.85 -15.92
C VAL A 81 0.84 5.66 -16.15
N THR A 82 -0.29 5.18 -15.63
CA THR A 82 -1.57 5.88 -15.63
C THR A 82 -2.01 6.12 -14.20
N TRP A 83 -2.20 7.39 -13.84
CA TRP A 83 -2.75 7.75 -12.54
C TRP A 83 -4.26 7.62 -12.56
N LEU A 84 -4.81 6.82 -11.65
CA LEU A 84 -6.24 6.51 -11.56
C LEU A 84 -6.93 7.26 -10.39
N GLY A 85 -6.19 8.15 -9.74
CA GLY A 85 -6.63 8.99 -8.62
C GLY A 85 -6.12 8.51 -7.27
N HIS A 86 -5.94 9.44 -6.33
CA HIS A 86 -5.36 9.17 -5.00
C HIS A 86 -4.00 8.45 -5.11
N ALA A 87 -3.79 7.33 -4.40
CA ALA A 87 -2.61 6.48 -4.52
C ALA A 87 -2.73 5.40 -5.62
N CYS A 88 -3.84 5.37 -6.37
CA CYS A 88 -4.10 4.35 -7.37
C CYS A 88 -3.32 4.66 -8.67
N ALA A 89 -2.40 3.76 -9.05
CA ALA A 89 -1.63 3.87 -10.28
C ALA A 89 -1.54 2.51 -11.01
N LEU A 90 -1.83 2.52 -12.31
CA LEU A 90 -1.56 1.39 -13.20
C LEU A 90 -0.19 1.58 -13.84
N VAL A 91 0.71 0.63 -13.63
CA VAL A 91 2.06 0.61 -14.19
C VAL A 91 2.18 -0.57 -15.13
N GLN A 92 2.52 -0.30 -16.38
CA GLN A 92 2.77 -1.32 -17.39
C GLN A 92 4.26 -1.41 -17.69
N ILE A 93 4.84 -2.59 -17.54
CA ILE A 93 6.27 -2.84 -17.78
C ILE A 93 6.47 -4.21 -18.42
N ASN A 94 7.11 -4.25 -19.59
CA ASN A 94 7.42 -5.49 -20.32
C ASN A 94 6.21 -6.42 -20.54
N GLY A 95 5.03 -5.84 -20.78
CA GLY A 95 3.77 -6.56 -20.96
C GLY A 95 3.05 -6.97 -19.67
N TYR A 96 3.59 -6.66 -18.49
CA TYR A 96 2.93 -6.87 -17.21
C TYR A 96 2.15 -5.63 -16.78
N ASN A 97 0.95 -5.85 -16.24
CA ASN A 97 0.10 -4.82 -15.66
C ASN A 97 0.13 -4.92 -14.13
N VAL A 98 0.73 -3.93 -13.47
CA VAL A 98 0.84 -3.84 -12.01
C VAL A 98 -0.02 -2.68 -11.52
N LEU A 99 -0.93 -2.96 -10.58
CA LEU A 99 -1.84 -1.97 -10.02
C LEU A 99 -1.51 -1.69 -8.56
N PHE A 100 -1.29 -0.44 -8.21
CA PHE A 100 -0.96 0.00 -6.85
C PHE A 100 -2.19 0.59 -6.17
N ASP A 101 -2.44 0.24 -4.91
CA ASP A 101 -3.47 0.80 -4.02
C ASP A 101 -4.83 1.06 -4.69
N PRO A 102 -5.47 0.03 -5.28
CA PRO A 102 -6.63 0.23 -6.14
C PRO A 102 -7.90 0.59 -5.36
N ILE A 103 -8.50 1.73 -5.71
CA ILE A 103 -9.79 2.21 -5.19
C ILE A 103 -10.72 2.69 -6.32
N PHE A 104 -11.69 1.84 -6.67
CA PHE A 104 -12.76 2.17 -7.63
C PHE A 104 -14.11 2.45 -6.94
N SER A 105 -14.25 2.13 -5.65
CA SER A 105 -15.44 2.49 -4.88
C SER A 105 -15.62 4.01 -4.76
N CYS A 106 -16.88 4.41 -4.56
CA CYS A 106 -17.25 5.81 -4.35
C CYS A 106 -16.78 6.35 -2.99
N ARG A 107 -16.67 5.47 -1.99
CA ARG A 107 -16.23 5.82 -0.63
C ARG A 107 -15.08 4.95 -0.15
N CYS A 108 -14.10 5.55 0.52
CA CYS A 108 -13.08 4.85 1.29
C CYS A 108 -13.63 4.52 2.69
N SER A 109 -14.46 3.49 2.75
CA SER A 109 -15.19 3.11 3.96
C SER A 109 -15.54 1.63 3.96
N PRO A 110 -15.68 0.99 5.14
CA PRO A 110 -16.21 -0.37 5.22
C PRO A 110 -17.64 -0.50 4.68
N VAL A 111 -18.37 0.61 4.58
CA VAL A 111 -19.74 0.66 4.08
C VAL A 111 -19.91 1.78 3.05
N GLN A 112 -20.67 1.54 1.98
CA GLN A 112 -20.81 2.53 0.89
C GLN A 112 -21.84 3.65 1.20
N PHE A 113 -22.58 3.57 2.31
CA PHE A 113 -23.54 4.60 2.72
C PHE A 113 -22.97 5.64 3.70
N ALA A 114 -21.79 5.42 4.28
CA ALA A 114 -21.15 6.32 5.25
C ALA A 114 -19.63 6.38 5.04
N GLY A 115 -18.96 7.40 5.60
CA GLY A 115 -17.52 7.60 5.43
C GLY A 115 -17.15 8.54 4.27
N PRO A 116 -15.85 8.84 4.05
CA PRO A 116 -15.43 9.84 3.07
C PRO A 116 -15.78 9.42 1.64
N LYS A 117 -16.37 10.34 0.87
CA LYS A 117 -16.71 10.15 -0.55
C LYS A 117 -15.64 10.82 -1.39
N ARG A 118 -15.21 10.17 -2.49
CA ARG A 118 -14.35 10.82 -3.48
C ARG A 118 -15.04 12.04 -4.08
N TYR A 119 -14.29 13.11 -4.30
CA TYR A 119 -14.78 14.34 -4.92
C TYR A 119 -14.74 14.24 -6.45
N THR A 120 -13.66 13.68 -6.99
CA THR A 120 -13.49 13.40 -8.41
C THR A 120 -13.97 12.00 -8.73
N GLU A 121 -14.53 11.77 -9.92
CA GLU A 121 -14.86 10.43 -10.40
C GLU A 121 -13.60 9.61 -10.73
N THR A 122 -13.72 8.31 -10.95
CA THR A 122 -12.64 7.54 -11.59
C THR A 122 -12.43 8.02 -13.02
N PRO A 123 -11.21 7.96 -13.56
CA PRO A 123 -10.95 8.32 -14.95
C PRO A 123 -11.43 7.26 -15.95
N CYS A 124 -11.73 6.05 -15.48
CA CYS A 124 -12.28 4.95 -16.27
C CYS A 124 -13.20 4.06 -15.42
N ASP A 125 -13.95 3.19 -16.09
CA ASP A 125 -14.69 2.12 -15.43
C ASP A 125 -13.76 0.95 -15.09
N PHE A 126 -14.14 0.20 -14.06
CA PHE A 126 -13.39 -0.99 -13.64
C PHE A 126 -13.27 -2.04 -14.77
N GLU A 127 -14.30 -2.16 -15.60
CA GLU A 127 -14.34 -3.14 -16.68
C GLU A 127 -13.34 -2.84 -17.80
N ASP A 128 -12.99 -1.56 -17.98
CA ASP A 128 -12.03 -1.12 -19.01
C ASP A 128 -10.58 -1.46 -18.64
N LEU A 129 -10.31 -1.77 -17.37
CA LEU A 129 -8.96 -2.13 -16.94
C LEU A 129 -8.46 -3.36 -17.71
N PRO A 130 -7.20 -3.36 -18.16
CA PRO A 130 -6.58 -4.55 -18.73
C PRO A 130 -6.49 -5.67 -17.68
N THR A 131 -6.16 -6.88 -18.12
CA THR A 131 -5.86 -7.98 -17.20
C THR A 131 -4.71 -7.57 -16.29
N ILE A 132 -4.95 -7.55 -14.98
CA ILE A 132 -3.94 -7.20 -13.99
C ILE A 132 -3.18 -8.45 -13.58
N ASP A 133 -1.84 -8.40 -13.64
CA ASP A 133 -0.97 -9.52 -13.25
C ASP A 133 -0.59 -9.44 -11.77
N ALA A 134 -0.40 -8.23 -11.25
CA ALA A 134 -0.03 -8.00 -9.86
C ALA A 134 -0.75 -6.78 -9.27
N VAL A 135 -1.12 -6.89 -8.00
CA VAL A 135 -1.69 -5.81 -7.20
C VAL A 135 -0.81 -5.59 -5.98
N VAL A 136 -0.39 -4.35 -5.74
CA VAL A 136 0.45 -3.96 -4.60
C VAL A 136 -0.37 -3.09 -3.66
N ILE A 137 -0.48 -3.52 -2.41
CA ILE A 137 -1.18 -2.80 -1.35
C ILE A 137 -0.13 -2.26 -0.37
N SER A 138 0.02 -0.96 -0.30
CA SER A 138 1.02 -0.31 0.56
C SER A 138 0.69 -0.51 2.05
N HIS A 139 -0.58 -0.30 2.44
CA HIS A 139 -1.09 -0.47 3.80
C HIS A 139 -2.62 -0.66 3.81
N ASN A 140 -3.19 -0.91 4.99
CA ASN A 140 -4.57 -1.37 5.19
C ASN A 140 -5.55 -0.24 5.59
N HIS A 141 -5.42 0.94 5.00
CA HIS A 141 -6.41 1.99 5.18
C HIS A 141 -7.40 1.98 4.01
N TYR A 142 -8.68 2.33 4.23
CA TYR A 142 -9.73 2.16 3.23
C TYR A 142 -9.56 3.00 1.94
N ASP A 143 -8.67 3.98 1.95
CA ASP A 143 -8.27 4.75 0.78
C ASP A 143 -7.11 4.13 -0.02
N HIS A 144 -6.51 3.05 0.49
CA HIS A 144 -5.48 2.23 -0.19
C HIS A 144 -5.91 0.77 -0.41
N LEU A 145 -6.81 0.25 0.44
CA LEU A 145 -7.38 -1.08 0.36
C LEU A 145 -8.92 -1.00 0.22
N ASP A 146 -9.39 -1.06 -1.01
CA ASP A 146 -10.82 -1.19 -1.31
C ASP A 146 -11.21 -2.65 -1.56
N LEU A 147 -11.83 -3.27 -0.56
CA LEU A 147 -12.24 -4.69 -0.62
C LEU A 147 -13.10 -5.01 -1.84
N GLY A 148 -14.01 -4.11 -2.23
CA GLY A 148 -14.88 -4.33 -3.39
C GLY A 148 -14.09 -4.40 -4.69
N THR A 149 -13.16 -3.46 -4.88
CA THR A 149 -12.28 -3.44 -6.05
C THR A 149 -11.39 -4.68 -6.12
N ILE A 150 -10.79 -5.07 -5.00
CA ILE A 150 -9.81 -6.17 -4.98
C ILE A 150 -10.51 -7.53 -5.19
N GLN A 151 -11.73 -7.70 -4.65
CA GLN A 151 -12.59 -8.85 -4.95
C GLN A 151 -12.93 -8.95 -6.44
N LEU A 152 -13.24 -7.82 -7.08
CA LEU A 152 -13.53 -7.80 -8.52
C LEU A 152 -12.27 -8.15 -9.33
N LEU A 153 -11.08 -7.67 -8.92
CA LEU A 153 -9.80 -7.99 -9.59
C LEU A 153 -9.50 -9.49 -9.53
N ALA A 154 -9.58 -10.09 -8.35
CA ALA A 154 -9.34 -11.51 -8.18
C ALA A 154 -10.36 -12.38 -8.93
N LYS A 155 -11.61 -11.90 -9.04
CA LYS A 155 -12.65 -12.56 -9.87
C LYS A 155 -12.37 -12.42 -11.36
N LYS A 156 -11.91 -11.25 -11.82
CA LYS A 156 -11.59 -10.96 -13.23
C LYS A 156 -10.41 -11.79 -13.72
N ASN A 157 -9.37 -11.93 -12.88
CA ASN A 157 -8.21 -12.76 -13.16
C ASN A 157 -7.74 -13.51 -11.91
N SER A 158 -7.98 -14.82 -11.88
CA SER A 158 -7.58 -15.65 -10.74
C SER A 158 -6.06 -15.89 -10.61
N ASN A 159 -5.28 -15.53 -11.63
CA ASN A 159 -3.82 -15.62 -11.62
C ASN A 159 -3.16 -14.35 -11.05
N THR A 160 -3.94 -13.30 -10.78
CA THR A 160 -3.44 -12.04 -10.19
C THR A 160 -2.71 -12.31 -8.88
N ARG A 161 -1.53 -11.72 -8.71
CA ARG A 161 -0.73 -11.84 -7.48
C ARG A 161 -0.92 -10.63 -6.59
N PHE A 162 -1.21 -10.86 -5.31
CA PHE A 162 -1.45 -9.79 -4.35
C PHE A 162 -0.26 -9.64 -3.39
N PHE A 163 0.36 -8.47 -3.38
CA PHE A 163 1.37 -8.11 -2.39
C PHE A 163 0.66 -7.41 -1.23
N VAL A 164 0.56 -8.11 -0.10
CA VAL A 164 -0.29 -7.73 1.04
C VAL A 164 0.59 -7.42 2.25
N PRO A 165 0.38 -6.28 2.95
CA PRO A 165 1.15 -5.94 4.14
C PRO A 165 0.78 -6.89 5.28
N LEU A 166 1.79 -7.51 5.91
CA LEU A 166 1.63 -8.28 7.14
C LEU A 166 1.41 -7.37 8.35
N GLY A 167 1.76 -6.08 8.18
CA GLY A 167 1.60 -5.01 9.14
C GLY A 167 2.35 -5.25 10.44
N ASN A 168 2.00 -4.46 11.47
CA ASN A 168 2.72 -4.44 12.73
C ASN A 168 1.75 -4.65 13.90
N LYS A 169 1.95 -5.69 14.70
CA LYS A 169 1.01 -6.17 15.71
C LYS A 169 1.04 -5.37 17.02
N ASP A 170 2.22 -4.96 17.47
CA ASP A 170 2.43 -4.61 18.89
C ASP A 170 2.45 -3.09 19.15
N CYS A 171 1.29 -2.49 18.92
CA CYS A 171 0.86 -1.21 19.51
C CYS A 171 -0.68 -1.32 19.60
N PRO A 172 -1.37 -0.76 20.62
CA PRO A 172 -2.67 -1.25 21.04
C PRO A 172 -3.64 -1.44 19.86
N ARG A 173 -4.16 -2.67 19.67
CA ARG A 173 -4.95 -3.02 18.47
C ARG A 173 -6.09 -2.04 18.21
N TRP A 174 -6.71 -1.50 19.27
CA TRP A 174 -7.76 -0.49 19.18
C TRP A 174 -7.32 0.83 18.49
N PHE A 175 -6.03 1.13 18.48
CA PHE A 175 -5.44 2.31 17.84
C PHE A 175 -4.88 1.97 16.45
N MET A 176 -4.08 0.90 16.35
CA MET A 176 -3.38 0.56 15.11
C MET A 176 -4.26 -0.18 14.09
N SER A 177 -5.42 -0.73 14.47
CA SER A 177 -6.27 -1.47 13.53
C SER A 177 -6.77 -0.66 12.35
N ASN A 178 -6.83 0.65 12.49
CA ASN A 178 -7.23 1.54 11.41
C ASN A 178 -6.07 1.90 10.48
N ILE A 179 -4.84 1.51 10.81
CA ILE A 179 -3.62 1.97 10.11
C ILE A 179 -2.78 0.78 9.62
N HIS A 180 -2.69 -0.29 10.41
CA HIS A 180 -1.85 -1.45 10.17
C HIS A 180 -2.63 -2.76 10.25
N CYS A 181 -2.34 -3.65 9.29
CA CYS A 181 -2.79 -5.04 9.28
C CYS A 181 -2.13 -5.83 10.42
N SER A 182 -2.77 -6.89 10.91
CA SER A 182 -2.05 -7.99 11.58
C SER A 182 -1.90 -9.16 10.60
N PRO A 183 -1.02 -10.14 10.86
CA PRO A 183 -0.94 -11.34 10.03
C PRO A 183 -2.29 -12.07 9.87
N GLU A 184 -3.14 -12.08 10.90
CA GLU A 184 -4.50 -12.63 10.81
C GLU A 184 -5.41 -11.83 9.88
N ASP A 185 -5.32 -10.50 9.93
CA ASP A 185 -6.07 -9.64 9.01
C ASP A 185 -5.54 -9.76 7.57
N ALA A 186 -4.24 -10.03 7.39
CA ALA A 186 -3.68 -10.29 6.07
C ALA A 186 -4.26 -11.59 5.48
N VAL A 187 -4.41 -12.65 6.30
CA VAL A 187 -5.11 -13.88 5.87
C VAL A 187 -6.59 -13.61 5.59
N ARG A 188 -7.26 -12.75 6.37
CA ARG A 188 -8.64 -12.32 6.06
C ARG A 188 -8.73 -11.62 4.71
N ILE A 189 -7.82 -10.69 4.43
CA ILE A 189 -7.76 -10.01 3.13
C ILE A 189 -7.58 -11.04 2.02
N HIS A 190 -6.64 -11.97 2.17
CA HIS A 190 -6.43 -13.06 1.20
C HIS A 190 -7.70 -13.86 0.91
N GLU A 191 -8.47 -14.22 1.94
CA GLU A 191 -9.76 -14.92 1.81
C GLU A 191 -10.86 -14.05 1.21
N ASP A 192 -11.02 -12.83 1.72
CA ASP A 192 -12.07 -11.90 1.33
C ASP A 192 -11.95 -11.59 -0.15
N VAL A 193 -10.72 -11.42 -0.63
CA VAL A 193 -10.44 -11.16 -2.05
C VAL A 193 -10.40 -12.44 -2.86
N ARG A 194 -10.47 -13.62 -2.26
CA ARG A 194 -10.38 -14.94 -2.93
C ARG A 194 -9.10 -15.06 -3.78
N SER A 195 -8.01 -14.51 -3.26
CA SER A 195 -6.70 -14.66 -3.89
C SER A 195 -6.29 -16.13 -3.85
N LYS A 196 -5.68 -16.62 -4.92
CA LYS A 196 -5.00 -17.93 -4.91
C LYS A 196 -3.58 -17.82 -4.39
N HIS A 197 -2.95 -16.65 -4.55
CA HIS A 197 -1.55 -16.43 -4.25
C HIS A 197 -1.31 -15.00 -3.73
N SER A 198 -0.83 -14.89 -2.50
CA SER A 198 -0.42 -13.63 -1.89
C SER A 198 1.05 -13.65 -1.45
N ILE A 199 1.68 -12.47 -1.39
CA ILE A 199 3.05 -12.30 -0.92
C ILE A 199 3.08 -11.27 0.21
N GLY A 200 3.68 -11.65 1.34
CA GLY A 200 3.73 -10.85 2.55
C GLY A 200 4.81 -9.78 2.46
N ILE A 201 4.42 -8.52 2.56
CA ILE A 201 5.33 -7.36 2.61
C ILE A 201 5.20 -6.61 3.94
N HIS A 202 5.97 -5.53 4.11
CA HIS A 202 5.87 -4.64 5.28
C HIS A 202 6.18 -5.34 6.62
N TRP A 203 7.26 -6.12 6.68
CA TRP A 203 7.78 -6.77 7.90
C TRP A 203 9.32 -6.86 7.84
N GLY A 204 9.97 -7.24 8.95
CA GLY A 204 11.35 -7.75 8.90
C GLY A 204 12.48 -6.74 8.69
N THR A 205 12.16 -5.46 8.44
CA THR A 205 13.15 -4.46 7.98
C THR A 205 13.33 -3.27 8.94
N PHE A 206 12.24 -2.73 9.49
CA PHE A 206 12.27 -1.60 10.42
C PHE A 206 11.50 -1.95 11.69
N ALA A 207 12.03 -1.58 12.85
CA ALA A 207 11.34 -1.68 14.13
C ALA A 207 10.35 -0.51 14.28
N LEU A 208 9.16 -0.69 13.72
CA LEU A 208 8.07 0.30 13.75
C LEU A 208 7.03 0.02 14.85
N THR A 209 7.10 -1.15 15.48
CA THR A 209 6.35 -1.50 16.69
C THR A 209 7.22 -2.33 17.63
N ASP A 210 6.68 -2.69 18.79
CA ASP A 210 7.39 -3.43 19.82
C ASP A 210 7.45 -4.95 19.54
N GLU A 211 6.97 -5.41 18.38
CA GLU A 211 6.90 -6.84 18.05
C GLU A 211 8.29 -7.41 17.72
N PRO A 212 8.56 -8.68 18.08
CA PRO A 212 9.76 -9.35 17.59
C PRO A 212 9.75 -9.43 16.06
N VAL A 213 10.86 -9.05 15.42
CA VAL A 213 10.99 -8.96 13.95
C VAL A 213 10.59 -10.24 13.19
N GLU A 214 10.78 -11.41 13.81
CA GLU A 214 10.47 -12.75 13.28
C GLU A 214 9.04 -13.22 13.59
N GLU A 215 8.26 -12.44 14.34
CA GLU A 215 6.92 -12.81 14.77
C GLU A 215 5.89 -12.77 13.63
N PRO A 216 5.84 -11.75 12.74
CA PRO A 216 4.81 -11.67 11.71
C PRO A 216 4.73 -12.89 10.78
N PRO A 217 5.85 -13.45 10.25
CA PRO A 217 5.79 -14.65 9.43
C PRO A 217 5.33 -15.90 10.19
N LYS A 218 5.63 -16.00 11.50
CA LYS A 218 5.18 -17.13 12.34
C LYS A 218 3.69 -17.07 12.56
N LEU A 219 3.17 -15.89 12.90
CA LEU A 219 1.74 -15.66 13.07
C LEU A 219 0.97 -15.85 11.77
N LEU A 220 1.54 -15.43 10.64
CA LEU A 220 0.94 -15.69 9.33
C LEU A 220 0.75 -17.20 9.10
N LYS A 221 1.78 -18.02 9.33
CA LYS A 221 1.68 -19.48 9.18
C LYS A 221 0.60 -20.07 10.09
N LEU A 222 0.57 -19.66 11.36
CA LEU A 222 -0.45 -20.10 12.31
C LEU A 222 -1.86 -19.68 11.87
N ALA A 223 -2.01 -18.47 11.31
CA ALA A 223 -3.28 -17.97 10.81
C ALA A 223 -3.76 -18.72 9.55
N LEU A 224 -2.85 -19.08 8.64
CA LEU A 224 -3.13 -19.92 7.47
C LEU A 224 -3.57 -21.32 7.89
N GLU A 225 -2.80 -21.98 8.77
CA GLU A 225 -3.10 -23.32 9.29
C GLU A 225 -4.46 -23.37 9.99
N LYS A 226 -4.74 -22.39 10.84
CA LYS A 226 -6.03 -22.27 11.55
C LYS A 226 -7.23 -22.16 10.59
N ARG A 227 -7.01 -21.67 9.37
CA ARG A 227 -8.04 -21.43 8.36
C ARG A 227 -8.03 -22.43 7.21
N GLY A 228 -7.11 -23.40 7.24
CA GLY A 228 -7.04 -24.49 6.28
C GLY A 228 -6.38 -24.14 4.95
N HIS A 229 -5.57 -23.09 4.89
CA HIS A 229 -4.80 -22.71 3.70
C HIS A 229 -3.41 -23.36 3.70
N SER A 230 -2.85 -23.55 2.51
CA SER A 230 -1.45 -23.97 2.35
C SER A 230 -0.51 -22.78 2.60
N ASN A 231 0.71 -23.08 3.03
CA ASN A 231 1.78 -22.07 3.11
C ASN A 231 2.20 -21.55 1.71
N ASP A 232 1.83 -22.26 0.64
CA ASP A 232 2.08 -21.85 -0.75
C ASP A 232 1.01 -20.89 -1.30
N ASP A 233 -0.12 -20.73 -0.60
CA ASP A 233 -1.18 -19.80 -0.98
C ASP A 233 -0.84 -18.38 -0.55
N PHE A 234 0.00 -18.22 0.50
CA PHE A 234 0.47 -16.93 0.99
C PHE A 234 1.93 -17.01 1.46
N ASN A 235 2.85 -16.63 0.56
CA ASN A 235 4.29 -16.72 0.78
C ASN A 235 4.87 -15.49 1.49
N VAL A 236 5.98 -15.71 2.18
CA VAL A 236 6.81 -14.64 2.74
C VAL A 236 8.24 -14.85 2.26
N LEU A 237 8.77 -13.83 1.59
CA LEU A 237 10.12 -13.87 1.03
C LEU A 237 11.16 -13.51 2.08
N LYS A 238 12.34 -14.13 2.00
CA LYS A 238 13.53 -13.72 2.75
C LYS A 238 14.08 -12.41 2.16
N LEU A 239 14.85 -11.68 2.96
CA LEU A 239 15.51 -10.46 2.49
C LEU A 239 16.45 -10.78 1.30
N GLY A 240 16.15 -10.21 0.14
CA GLY A 240 16.89 -10.44 -1.12
C GLY A 240 16.43 -11.67 -1.93
N GLU A 241 15.44 -12.43 -1.47
CA GLU A 241 14.85 -13.53 -2.23
C GLU A 241 14.02 -12.97 -3.39
N SER A 242 14.16 -13.59 -4.57
CA SER A 242 13.43 -13.21 -5.77
C SER A 242 12.22 -14.11 -5.96
N TYR A 243 11.11 -13.52 -6.40
CA TYR A 243 9.89 -14.24 -6.72
C TYR A 243 9.47 -13.95 -8.15
N VAL A 244 9.14 -15.01 -8.91
CA VAL A 244 8.72 -14.87 -10.31
C VAL A 244 7.20 -14.79 -10.37
N VAL A 245 6.69 -13.65 -10.84
CA VAL A 245 5.29 -13.50 -11.23
C VAL A 245 5.21 -13.81 -12.73
N ASN A 246 4.55 -14.92 -13.07
CA ASN A 246 4.28 -15.25 -14.46
C ASN A 246 3.02 -14.51 -14.91
N SER A 247 3.06 -13.95 -16.12
CA SER A 247 1.86 -13.36 -16.73
C SER A 247 0.81 -14.45 -16.96
N ALA A 248 -0.46 -14.07 -16.80
CA ALA A 248 -1.61 -14.96 -16.90
C ALA A 248 -1.85 -15.47 -18.33
#